data_AF-A0A4S8MMM8-F1
#
_entry.id   AF-A0A4S8MMM8-F1
#
_cell.length_a   1.000
_cell.length_b   1.000
_cell.length_c   1.000
_cell.angle_alpha   90.00
_cell.angle_beta   90.00
_cell.angle_gamma   90.00
#
_symmetry.space_group_name_H-M   'P 1'
#
loop_
_entity.id
_entity.type
_entity.pdbx_description
1 polymer ?
#
loop_
_entity_poly.entity_id
_entity_poly.type
_entity_poly.pdbx_seq_one_letter_code
_entity_poly.pdbx_strand_id
1 'polypeptide(L)'
;MASSNTLSWPLLGLLWRRVASPIHDDSASAVTTPLSSSSRTSLSSEDEERFINGSSSSSESESDSSPSSISSSPSPSSSPSPSPSPSPCSSSSSPSPSSSTQETLREIIITYLSRIQVPFPTVPYSIEFQEACYEEVTRRGYLLEPLKPFLPGGVVMATTSYAHLQDLKTRMFIALYTGYLIYLDDVFGSDVSAIEVFNQRFMMHEKQKYPELDNFADLLYNVSDYWPNRVVSNLIVTSTLNLVNALLLEHGTREMRLRSSSHGYPTFSRVMSGASEAYALFIFPSHLPLPSFIQSLPELMIYINNGNDVLSFYKEEMAGETVNRVSWMAECHRIPKVEALRRLVEEAVEMRVRLDGILGERGGEAREAFEGFVRGYVGFHAGLKRYKLHELNLNL
;
A
#
# COMPACT_ATOMS: atom_id res chain seq x y z
N MET A 1 -29.43 -29.96 23.12
CA MET A 1 -28.14 -29.95 23.82
C MET A 1 -27.12 -30.63 22.92
N ALA A 2 -26.35 -29.84 22.16
CA ALA A 2 -25.20 -30.31 21.41
C ALA A 2 -24.20 -29.15 21.42
N SER A 3 -22.98 -29.48 21.80
CA SER A 3 -21.87 -28.62 22.23
C SER A 3 -21.46 -27.60 21.17
N SER A 4 -21.48 -26.33 21.57
CA SER A 4 -20.85 -25.20 20.90
C SER A 4 -19.34 -25.27 21.05
N ASN A 5 -18.63 -25.69 19.99
CA ASN A 5 -17.20 -25.43 19.86
C ASN A 5 -17.03 -24.04 19.22
N THR A 6 -16.86 -23.03 20.06
CA THR A 6 -16.40 -21.71 19.68
C THR A 6 -14.89 -21.75 19.46
N LEU A 7 -14.46 -21.85 18.20
CA LEU A 7 -13.08 -21.59 17.81
C LEU A 7 -12.94 -20.09 17.51
N SER A 8 -12.20 -19.39 18.38
CA SER A 8 -11.74 -18.02 18.13
C SER A 8 -10.60 -18.05 17.10
N TRP A 9 -10.76 -17.32 16.01
CA TRP A 9 -9.72 -17.15 14.98
C TRP A 9 -9.14 -15.75 15.06
N PRO A 10 -7.80 -15.55 15.11
CA PRO A 10 -7.21 -14.23 15.03
C PRO A 10 -6.76 -13.89 13.59
N LEU A 11 -7.07 -12.64 13.21
CA LEU A 11 -6.41 -11.77 12.21
C LEU A 11 -6.49 -12.15 10.73
N LEU A 12 -6.68 -11.13 9.87
CA LEU A 12 -5.79 -10.74 8.75
C LEU A 12 -6.52 -9.81 7.75
N GLY A 13 -6.10 -8.53 7.69
CA GLY A 13 -6.40 -7.61 6.58
C GLY A 13 -5.24 -7.67 5.59
N LEU A 14 -5.53 -7.87 4.31
CA LEU A 14 -4.53 -8.13 3.29
C LEU A 14 -5.06 -7.78 1.89
N LEU A 15 -4.67 -6.60 1.41
CA LEU A 15 -4.47 -6.41 -0.03
C LEU A 15 -2.98 -6.27 -0.36
N TRP A 16 -2.09 -5.98 0.62
CA TRP A 16 -0.66 -5.90 0.35
C TRP A 16 0.31 -6.57 1.34
N ARG A 17 -0.12 -7.27 2.40
CA ARG A 17 0.84 -7.82 3.39
C ARG A 17 1.65 -9.07 3.00
N ARG A 18 2.84 -9.13 3.63
CA ARG A 18 3.82 -10.22 3.89
C ARG A 18 4.54 -10.83 2.68
N VAL A 19 5.75 -10.36 2.38
CA VAL A 19 7.04 -10.83 2.96
C VAL A 19 8.11 -9.81 2.55
N ALA A 20 8.46 -8.89 3.44
CA ALA A 20 9.75 -8.22 3.38
C ALA A 20 10.79 -9.19 3.97
N SER A 21 11.41 -10.00 3.12
CA SER A 21 12.66 -10.65 3.50
C SER A 21 13.79 -9.64 3.34
N PRO A 22 14.63 -9.41 4.35
CA PRO A 22 15.82 -8.58 4.18
C PRO A 22 16.70 -9.19 3.08
N ILE A 23 17.14 -8.34 2.15
CA ILE A 23 18.21 -8.67 1.22
C ILE A 23 19.49 -8.72 2.07
N HIS A 24 19.89 -9.92 2.50
CA HIS A 24 21.24 -10.14 3.00
C HIS A 24 22.16 -10.30 1.79
N ASP A 25 23.03 -9.31 1.58
CA ASP A 25 24.15 -9.38 0.67
C ASP A 25 25.38 -9.82 1.46
N ASP A 26 25.70 -11.11 1.39
CA ASP A 26 26.95 -11.68 1.90
C ASP A 26 28.05 -11.49 0.83
N SER A 27 28.59 -10.28 0.71
CA SER A 27 29.91 -10.09 0.07
C SER A 27 30.51 -8.69 0.28
N ALA A 28 31.08 -8.42 1.46
CA ALA A 28 32.11 -7.40 1.58
C ALA A 28 33.12 -7.75 2.67
N SER A 29 34.20 -8.40 2.25
CA SER A 29 35.41 -8.62 3.03
C SER A 29 36.05 -7.30 3.46
N ALA A 30 36.37 -7.23 4.75
CA ALA A 30 37.01 -6.13 5.44
C ALA A 30 38.40 -5.77 4.87
N VAL A 31 38.65 -4.48 4.71
CA VAL A 31 39.99 -3.89 4.78
C VAL A 31 39.92 -2.70 5.74
N THR A 32 40.69 -2.82 6.82
CA THR A 32 40.73 -1.91 7.96
C THR A 32 41.87 -0.88 7.84
N THR A 33 41.60 0.32 8.39
CA THR A 33 42.49 1.31 9.05
C THR A 33 43.33 2.31 8.22
N PRO A 34 43.80 3.45 8.80
CA PRO A 34 43.05 4.49 9.54
C PRO A 34 43.59 5.94 9.26
N LEU A 35 43.21 6.92 10.13
CA LEU A 35 43.70 8.32 10.32
C LEU A 35 42.74 9.41 9.78
N SER A 36 42.52 10.56 10.41
CA SER A 36 42.80 11.10 11.75
C SER A 36 42.04 12.42 11.91
N SER A 37 41.71 12.74 13.15
CA SER A 37 41.15 13.98 13.72
C SER A 37 41.72 15.32 13.23
N SER A 38 40.90 16.37 13.23
CA SER A 38 41.16 17.59 14.03
C SER A 38 39.97 18.55 14.09
N SER A 39 39.77 19.09 15.29
CA SER A 39 38.74 20.01 15.75
C SER A 39 39.16 21.49 15.68
N ARG A 40 38.19 22.41 15.70
CA ARG A 40 38.17 23.76 16.36
C ARG A 40 36.75 24.35 16.21
N THR A 41 35.90 24.55 17.24
CA THR A 41 35.81 25.65 18.25
C THR A 41 35.99 27.06 17.65
N SER A 42 35.16 28.10 17.86
CA SER A 42 34.27 28.47 18.99
C SER A 42 33.43 29.75 18.72
N LEU A 43 32.22 29.81 19.32
CA LEU A 43 31.56 30.88 20.12
C LEU A 43 31.38 32.34 19.61
N SER A 44 30.13 32.84 19.69
CA SER A 44 29.59 33.90 20.61
C SER A 44 28.28 34.49 20.02
N SER A 45 27.08 34.32 20.63
CA SER A 45 26.38 35.24 21.59
C SER A 45 26.34 36.70 21.11
N GLU A 46 25.32 37.55 21.26
CA GLU A 46 23.95 37.62 21.83
C GLU A 46 23.43 38.99 21.32
N ASP A 47 22.11 39.22 21.27
CA ASP A 47 21.51 40.48 21.75
C ASP A 47 19.98 40.46 21.66
N GLU A 48 19.37 40.74 22.82
CA GLU A 48 17.96 40.98 23.10
C GLU A 48 17.54 42.43 22.78
N GLU A 49 16.25 42.66 22.53
CA GLU A 49 15.34 43.58 23.28
C GLU A 49 14.08 43.88 22.44
N ARG A 50 12.90 43.41 22.88
CA ARG A 50 11.87 44.10 23.70
C ARG A 50 11.11 45.22 23.00
N PHE A 51 9.79 45.03 22.87
CA PHE A 51 8.79 46.06 23.19
C PHE A 51 7.54 45.43 23.82
N ILE A 52 6.95 46.19 24.76
CA ILE A 52 5.99 45.83 25.79
C ILE A 52 4.66 46.60 25.60
N ASN A 53 3.58 46.07 26.20
CA ASN A 53 2.27 46.64 26.60
C ASN A 53 1.09 46.54 25.61
N GLY A 54 -0.12 46.15 26.04
CA GLY A 54 -0.58 45.80 27.39
C GLY A 54 -2.08 45.40 27.46
N SER A 55 -2.42 44.77 28.61
CA SER A 55 -3.62 44.93 29.47
C SER A 55 -5.02 44.74 28.85
N SER A 56 -6.01 44.04 29.42
CA SER A 56 -6.48 43.93 30.83
C SER A 56 -7.65 42.90 30.91
N SER A 57 -7.72 42.04 31.94
CA SER A 57 -8.71 41.99 33.07
C SER A 57 -10.11 41.44 32.71
N SER A 58 -10.89 40.62 33.44
CA SER A 58 -10.94 39.97 34.78
C SER A 58 -12.06 38.89 34.70
N SER A 59 -12.10 37.77 35.42
CA SER A 59 -12.66 37.54 36.78
C SER A 59 -13.02 36.04 36.85
N GLU A 60 -12.46 35.23 37.76
CA GLU A 60 -12.96 34.84 39.10
C GLU A 60 -14.32 34.12 39.15
N SER A 61 -14.30 32.83 39.53
CA SER A 61 -15.04 32.33 40.70
C SER A 61 -14.57 30.92 41.10
N GLU A 62 -14.15 30.82 42.36
CA GLU A 62 -13.88 29.60 43.10
C GLU A 62 -15.19 29.00 43.63
N SER A 63 -15.23 27.68 43.83
CA SER A 63 -15.92 27.11 45.00
C SER A 63 -15.27 25.80 45.42
N ASP A 64 -14.75 25.86 46.63
CA ASP A 64 -14.07 24.87 47.45
C ASP A 64 -15.03 23.81 48.03
N SER A 65 -14.53 22.60 48.32
CA SER A 65 -14.96 21.70 49.42
C SER A 65 -14.29 20.31 49.32
N SER A 66 -13.31 20.07 50.18
CA SER A 66 -12.74 18.76 50.59
C SER A 66 -13.40 18.28 51.91
N PRO A 67 -12.87 17.30 52.67
CA PRO A 67 -12.56 15.87 52.40
C PRO A 67 -13.10 14.93 53.52
N SER A 68 -12.93 13.60 53.37
CA SER A 68 -12.85 12.55 54.43
C SER A 68 -12.90 11.16 53.77
N SER A 69 -12.28 10.04 54.17
CA SER A 69 -11.16 9.67 55.05
C SER A 69 -11.07 8.12 55.04
N ILE A 70 -9.87 7.57 54.78
CA ILE A 70 -9.16 6.48 55.50
C ILE A 70 -9.78 5.05 55.64
N SER A 71 -8.90 4.06 55.36
CA SER A 71 -8.82 2.65 55.82
C SER A 71 -9.59 1.60 55.00
N SER A 72 -9.09 0.39 54.69
CA SER A 72 -7.95 -0.41 55.17
C SER A 72 -7.56 -1.49 54.15
N SER A 73 -6.27 -1.84 54.13
CA SER A 73 -5.69 -3.01 53.45
C SER A 73 -6.11 -4.34 54.11
N PRO A 74 -5.94 -5.48 53.41
CA PRO A 74 -5.09 -6.51 53.98
C PRO A 74 -4.09 -7.12 52.98
N SER A 75 -2.96 -7.57 53.52
CA SER A 75 -1.80 -8.18 52.84
C SER A 75 -1.97 -9.73 52.69
N PRO A 76 -0.96 -10.51 52.26
CA PRO A 76 -1.04 -11.32 51.04
C PRO A 76 -1.11 -12.83 51.32
N SER A 77 -1.86 -13.58 50.51
CA SER A 77 -1.89 -15.05 50.60
C SER A 77 -1.17 -15.71 49.42
N SER A 78 -0.02 -16.31 49.74
CA SER A 78 0.50 -17.61 49.26
C SER A 78 0.44 -17.96 47.77
N SER A 79 1.63 -17.98 47.16
CA SER A 79 1.97 -18.59 45.88
C SER A 79 1.69 -20.11 45.84
N PRO A 80 1.18 -20.67 44.73
CA PRO A 80 1.36 -22.07 44.40
C PRO A 80 2.54 -22.28 43.42
N SER A 81 3.31 -23.33 43.70
CA SER A 81 4.44 -23.84 42.90
C SER A 81 4.06 -24.21 41.45
N PRO A 82 5.04 -24.24 40.52
CA PRO A 82 4.77 -24.38 39.09
C PRO A 82 4.37 -25.80 38.69
N SER A 83 3.30 -25.92 37.90
CA SER A 83 2.91 -27.15 37.21
C SER A 83 3.76 -27.35 35.94
N PRO A 84 3.97 -28.61 35.49
CA PRO A 84 5.00 -28.94 34.52
C PRO A 84 4.68 -28.43 33.11
N SER A 85 5.71 -27.97 32.42
CA SER A 85 5.71 -27.49 31.04
C SER A 85 5.09 -28.51 30.07
N PRO A 86 4.17 -28.11 29.18
CA PRO A 86 3.74 -28.98 28.09
C PRO A 86 4.86 -29.11 27.06
N SER A 87 5.08 -30.34 26.59
CA SER A 87 6.02 -30.67 25.52
C SER A 87 5.74 -29.87 24.23
N PRO A 88 6.74 -29.64 23.37
CA PRO A 88 6.55 -28.83 22.17
C PRO A 88 5.56 -29.55 21.25
N CYS A 89 4.39 -28.95 21.05
CA CYS A 89 3.50 -29.33 19.96
C CYS A 89 4.25 -29.09 18.65
N SER A 90 4.34 -30.16 17.87
CA SER A 90 4.82 -30.19 16.50
C SER A 90 4.26 -29.00 15.73
N SER A 91 5.17 -28.22 15.15
CA SER A 91 4.86 -27.16 14.19
C SER A 91 3.94 -27.71 13.10
N SER A 92 2.67 -27.32 13.14
CA SER A 92 1.72 -27.56 12.05
C SER A 92 2.16 -26.71 10.86
N SER A 93 3.00 -27.30 10.02
CA SER A 93 3.25 -26.80 8.67
C SER A 93 1.92 -26.78 7.93
N SER A 94 1.50 -25.59 7.48
CA SER A 94 0.40 -25.44 6.52
C SER A 94 0.61 -26.43 5.36
N PRO A 95 -0.41 -27.19 4.94
CA PRO A 95 -0.24 -28.17 3.87
C PRO A 95 0.16 -27.44 2.59
N SER A 96 1.27 -27.87 1.99
CA SER A 96 1.67 -27.44 0.65
C SER A 96 0.49 -27.67 -0.30
N PRO A 97 0.14 -26.69 -1.14
CA PRO A 97 -0.97 -26.83 -2.08
C PRO A 97 -0.73 -28.03 -2.99
N SER A 98 -1.80 -28.75 -3.33
CA SER A 98 -1.71 -29.84 -4.30
C SER A 98 -1.23 -29.28 -5.64
N SER A 99 -0.35 -29.99 -6.33
CA SER A 99 0.19 -29.62 -7.65
C SER A 99 -0.88 -29.20 -8.67
N SER A 100 -2.11 -29.71 -8.53
CA SER A 100 -3.27 -29.32 -9.34
C SER A 100 -3.73 -27.86 -9.19
N THR A 101 -3.59 -27.26 -8.00
CA THR A 101 -3.98 -25.86 -7.75
C THR A 101 -3.00 -24.91 -8.41
N GLN A 102 -1.70 -25.17 -8.27
CA GLN A 102 -0.65 -24.37 -8.90
C GLN A 102 -0.78 -24.39 -10.43
N GLU A 103 -1.03 -25.56 -11.02
CA GLU A 103 -1.24 -25.68 -12.47
C GLU A 103 -2.49 -24.91 -12.94
N THR A 104 -3.60 -25.03 -12.21
CA THR A 104 -4.83 -24.29 -12.54
C THR A 104 -4.62 -22.77 -12.52
N LEU A 105 -3.91 -22.25 -11.52
CA LEU A 105 -3.63 -20.81 -11.41
C LEU A 105 -2.66 -20.34 -12.49
N ARG A 106 -1.65 -21.16 -12.81
CA ARG A 106 -0.74 -20.92 -13.93
C ARG A 106 -1.50 -20.78 -15.25
N GLU A 107 -2.38 -21.73 -15.58
CA GLU A 107 -3.18 -21.70 -16.82
C GLU A 107 -4.05 -20.43 -16.92
N ILE A 108 -4.66 -20.00 -15.82
CA ILE A 108 -5.48 -18.79 -15.78
C ILE A 108 -4.64 -17.53 -16.02
N ILE A 109 -3.47 -17.43 -15.38
CA ILE A 109 -2.57 -16.29 -15.55
C ILE A 109 -2.01 -16.26 -16.98
N ILE A 110 -1.61 -17.41 -17.54
CA ILE A 110 -1.20 -17.53 -18.94
C ILE A 110 -2.31 -17.04 -19.87
N THR A 111 -3.54 -17.51 -19.65
CA THR A 111 -4.71 -17.08 -20.43
C THR A 111 -4.92 -15.57 -20.36
N TYR A 112 -4.82 -14.98 -19.17
CA TYR A 112 -4.90 -13.53 -18.98
C TYR A 112 -3.84 -12.80 -19.79
N LEU A 113 -2.55 -13.16 -19.61
CA LEU A 113 -1.41 -12.55 -20.30
C LEU A 113 -1.51 -12.65 -21.83
N SER A 114 -1.87 -13.83 -22.36
CA SER A 114 -2.08 -14.03 -23.80
C SER A 114 -3.20 -13.15 -24.34
N ARG A 115 -4.32 -13.01 -23.63
CA ARG A 115 -5.48 -12.23 -24.09
C ARG A 115 -5.26 -10.73 -24.03
N ILE A 116 -4.49 -10.24 -23.06
CA ILE A 116 -4.04 -8.84 -23.05
C ILE A 116 -2.83 -8.62 -23.97
N GLN A 117 -2.30 -9.67 -24.61
CA GLN A 117 -1.15 -9.63 -25.53
C GLN A 117 0.10 -9.02 -24.87
N VAL A 118 0.40 -9.45 -23.65
CA VAL A 118 1.59 -9.02 -22.90
C VAL A 118 2.40 -10.25 -22.51
N PRO A 119 3.66 -10.38 -22.98
CA PRO A 119 4.53 -11.46 -22.54
C PRO A 119 4.91 -11.27 -21.06
N PHE A 120 5.24 -12.37 -20.37
CA PHE A 120 5.77 -12.28 -19.00
C PHE A 120 7.25 -11.87 -19.05
N PRO A 121 7.64 -10.69 -18.52
CA PRO A 121 9.00 -10.18 -18.69
C PRO A 121 9.93 -10.60 -17.56
N THR A 122 11.23 -10.62 -17.85
CA THR A 122 12.27 -10.49 -16.81
C THR A 122 12.53 -9.01 -16.57
N VAL A 123 12.39 -8.56 -15.33
CA VAL A 123 12.55 -7.15 -14.97
C VAL A 123 13.85 -6.93 -14.20
N PRO A 124 14.83 -6.19 -14.76
CA PRO A 124 16.00 -5.76 -14.02
C PRO A 124 15.62 -4.69 -12.98
N TYR A 125 16.24 -4.76 -11.81
CA TYR A 125 16.08 -3.73 -10.78
C TYR A 125 17.03 -2.55 -11.03
N SER A 126 16.51 -1.32 -11.04
CA SER A 126 17.33 -0.13 -11.25
C SER A 126 17.87 0.42 -9.94
N ILE A 127 19.12 0.08 -9.62
CA ILE A 127 19.85 0.65 -8.47
C ILE A 127 20.03 2.16 -8.65
N GLU A 128 20.38 2.62 -9.85
CA GLU A 128 20.55 4.04 -10.16
C GLU A 128 19.28 4.85 -9.84
N PHE A 129 18.10 4.36 -10.27
CA PHE A 129 16.84 5.04 -9.99
C PHE A 129 16.46 4.98 -8.50
N GLN A 130 16.80 3.90 -7.80
CA GLN A 130 16.63 3.82 -6.34
C GLN A 130 17.45 4.89 -5.61
N GLU A 131 18.74 5.01 -5.93
CA GLU A 131 19.61 6.01 -5.30
C GLU A 131 19.11 7.43 -5.59
N ALA A 132 18.66 7.69 -6.81
CA ALA A 132 18.04 8.96 -7.16
C ALA A 132 16.75 9.24 -6.34
N CYS A 133 15.98 8.20 -6.01
CA CYS A 133 14.83 8.35 -5.09
C CYS A 133 15.28 8.63 -3.64
N TYR A 134 16.38 8.03 -3.16
CA TYR A 134 16.93 8.35 -1.84
C TYR A 134 17.44 9.80 -1.75
N GLU A 135 18.08 10.29 -2.81
CA GLU A 135 18.47 11.69 -2.93
C GLU A 135 17.24 12.60 -2.91
N GLU A 136 16.17 12.24 -3.61
CA GLU A 136 14.91 13.01 -3.61
C GLU A 136 14.24 13.03 -2.23
N VAL A 137 14.21 11.91 -1.51
CA VAL A 137 13.74 11.84 -0.12
C VAL A 137 14.55 12.78 0.76
N THR A 138 15.87 12.77 0.63
CA THR A 138 16.78 13.65 1.39
C THR A 138 16.56 15.11 1.03
N ARG A 139 16.42 15.44 -0.26
CA ARG A 139 16.19 16.80 -0.78
C ARG A 139 14.89 17.40 -0.24
N ARG A 140 13.86 16.57 -0.03
CA ARG A 140 12.59 16.97 0.58
C ARG A 140 12.65 17.09 2.10
N GLY A 141 13.73 16.66 2.74
CA GLY A 141 13.82 16.57 4.19
C GLY A 141 12.98 15.44 4.78
N TYR A 142 12.59 14.45 3.98
CA TYR A 142 11.81 13.31 4.42
C TYR A 142 12.68 12.30 5.17
N LEU A 143 12.05 11.53 6.04
CA LEU A 143 12.69 10.41 6.74
C LEU A 143 12.83 9.22 5.81
N LEU A 144 14.07 8.89 5.46
CA LEU A 144 14.37 7.74 4.61
C LEU A 144 14.15 6.41 5.34
N GLU A 145 14.63 6.28 6.57
CA GLU A 145 14.67 4.98 7.27
C GLU A 145 13.29 4.29 7.38
N PRO A 146 12.17 4.98 7.71
CA PRO A 146 10.86 4.34 7.71
C PRO A 146 10.38 3.89 6.32
N LEU A 147 10.75 4.62 5.26
CA LEU A 147 10.29 4.35 3.89
C LEU A 147 11.17 3.33 3.15
N LYS A 148 12.45 3.26 3.51
CA LYS A 148 13.49 2.48 2.82
C LYS A 148 13.12 1.01 2.56
N PRO A 149 12.49 0.26 3.49
CA PRO A 149 12.09 -1.13 3.22
C PRO A 149 11.01 -1.27 2.14
N PHE A 150 10.24 -0.22 1.90
CA PHE A 150 9.06 -0.22 1.04
C PHE A 150 9.32 0.44 -0.31
N LEU A 151 10.32 1.34 -0.38
CA LEU A 151 10.70 2.05 -1.59
C LEU A 151 11.03 1.13 -2.78
N PRO A 152 11.65 -0.06 -2.62
CA PRO A 152 11.90 -0.95 -3.75
C PRO A 152 10.64 -1.32 -4.54
N GLY A 153 9.48 -1.45 -3.87
CA GLY A 153 8.20 -1.66 -4.55
C GLY A 153 7.84 -0.48 -5.45
N GLY A 154 8.03 0.74 -4.96
CA GLY A 154 7.81 1.96 -5.72
C GLY A 154 8.79 2.16 -6.86
N VAL A 155 10.07 1.82 -6.66
CA VAL A 155 11.10 1.85 -7.72
C VAL A 155 10.69 0.94 -8.87
N VAL A 156 10.30 -0.30 -8.60
CA VAL A 156 9.83 -1.21 -9.66
C VAL A 156 8.58 -0.64 -10.33
N MET A 157 7.59 -0.14 -9.58
CA MET A 157 6.38 0.46 -10.16
C MET A 157 6.70 1.59 -11.14
N ALA A 158 7.54 2.55 -10.73
CA ALA A 158 7.89 3.70 -11.56
C ALA A 158 8.73 3.32 -12.78
N THR A 159 9.68 2.39 -12.62
CA THR A 159 10.61 1.98 -13.69
C THR A 159 10.01 0.98 -14.67
N THR A 160 8.89 0.34 -14.34
CA THR A 160 8.17 -0.54 -15.26
C THR A 160 6.87 0.11 -15.75
N SER A 161 5.89 0.30 -14.87
CA SER A 161 4.52 0.72 -15.20
C SER A 161 4.45 2.13 -15.73
N TYR A 162 5.43 2.97 -15.38
CA TYR A 162 5.47 4.38 -15.79
C TYR A 162 6.77 4.72 -16.53
N ALA A 163 7.43 3.71 -17.12
CA ALA A 163 8.68 3.89 -17.85
C ALA A 163 8.54 4.82 -19.07
N HIS A 164 7.33 4.93 -19.63
CA HIS A 164 7.01 5.80 -20.77
C HIS A 164 6.97 7.28 -20.40
N LEU A 165 6.83 7.63 -19.11
CA LEU A 165 6.87 9.02 -18.66
C LEU A 165 8.31 9.54 -18.73
N GLN A 166 8.52 10.60 -19.50
CA GLN A 166 9.84 11.19 -19.71
C GLN A 166 10.33 11.99 -18.50
N ASP A 167 9.40 12.64 -17.78
CA ASP A 167 9.76 13.45 -16.61
C ASP A 167 10.24 12.57 -15.45
N LEU A 168 11.52 12.72 -15.11
CA LEU A 168 12.15 11.97 -14.04
C LEU A 168 11.51 12.27 -12.69
N LYS A 169 11.14 13.54 -12.44
CA LYS A 169 10.54 13.96 -11.17
C LYS A 169 9.19 13.29 -10.95
N THR A 170 8.36 13.20 -11.98
CA THR A 170 7.07 12.49 -11.94
C THR A 170 7.26 11.01 -11.64
N ARG A 171 8.24 10.34 -12.26
CA ARG A 171 8.54 8.94 -11.93
C ARG A 171 9.03 8.76 -10.50
N MET A 172 9.87 9.65 -9.99
CA MET A 172 10.29 9.65 -8.58
C MET A 172 9.11 9.86 -7.64
N PHE A 173 8.21 10.79 -7.96
CA PHE A 173 6.96 10.98 -7.21
C PHE A 173 6.18 9.68 -7.12
N ILE A 174 5.97 8.98 -8.25
CA ILE A 174 5.24 7.71 -8.29
C ILE A 174 5.93 6.63 -7.45
N ALA A 175 7.27 6.61 -7.45
CA ALA A 175 8.05 5.68 -6.63
C ALA A 175 7.88 5.94 -5.14
N LEU A 176 8.03 7.20 -4.69
CA LEU A 176 7.82 7.59 -3.30
C LEU A 176 6.36 7.33 -2.87
N TYR A 177 5.40 7.75 -3.70
CA TYR A 177 3.97 7.54 -3.47
C TYR A 177 3.66 6.05 -3.27
N THR A 178 4.10 5.20 -4.19
CA THR A 178 3.88 3.76 -4.10
C THR A 178 4.60 3.15 -2.89
N GLY A 179 5.81 3.61 -2.57
CA GLY A 179 6.52 3.21 -1.36
C GLY A 179 5.74 3.53 -0.09
N TYR A 180 5.14 4.72 0.00
CA TYR A 180 4.28 5.10 1.13
C TYR A 180 3.00 4.27 1.20
N LEU A 181 2.36 3.97 0.08
CA LEU A 181 1.17 3.12 0.06
C LEU A 181 1.47 1.71 0.58
N ILE A 182 2.62 1.13 0.20
CA ILE A 182 3.07 -0.16 0.73
C ILE A 182 3.38 -0.04 2.23
N TYR A 183 4.08 1.02 2.65
CA TYR A 183 4.34 1.31 4.07
C TYR A 183 3.03 1.37 4.87
N LEU A 184 2.00 2.06 4.37
CA LEU A 184 0.72 2.20 5.06
C LEU A 184 0.02 0.85 5.27
N ASP A 185 -0.04 0.00 4.24
CA ASP A 185 -0.66 -1.33 4.34
C ASP A 185 0.11 -2.26 5.29
N ASP A 186 1.44 -2.30 5.15
CA ASP A 186 2.31 -3.19 5.94
C ASP A 186 2.41 -2.76 7.40
N VAL A 187 2.42 -1.45 7.70
CA VAL A 187 2.53 -0.94 9.07
C VAL A 187 1.15 -0.85 9.73
N PHE A 188 0.15 -0.25 9.07
CA PHE A 188 -1.13 0.08 9.72
C PHE A 188 -2.28 -0.89 9.46
N GLY A 189 -2.13 -1.86 8.57
CA GLY A 189 -3.09 -2.96 8.41
C GLY A 189 -3.34 -3.85 9.65
N SER A 190 -2.70 -3.63 10.81
CA SER A 190 -3.04 -4.25 12.11
C SER A 190 -3.40 -3.23 13.19
N ASP A 191 -2.66 -2.14 13.30
CA ASP A 191 -2.94 -1.02 14.21
C ASP A 191 -3.15 0.24 13.38
N VAL A 192 -4.36 0.81 13.42
CA VAL A 192 -4.71 2.00 12.63
C VAL A 192 -4.69 3.29 13.44
N SER A 193 -4.27 3.24 14.71
CA SER A 193 -4.37 4.37 15.64
C SER A 193 -3.66 5.62 15.11
N ALA A 194 -2.54 5.46 14.41
CA ALA A 194 -1.78 6.56 13.83
C ALA A 194 -2.49 7.23 12.63
N ILE A 195 -3.27 6.47 11.87
CA ILE A 195 -3.91 6.91 10.62
C ILE A 195 -5.40 7.25 10.77
N GLU A 196 -6.01 6.95 11.92
CA GLU A 196 -7.42 7.23 12.23
C GLU A 196 -7.81 8.69 11.99
N VAL A 197 -6.91 9.62 12.30
CA VAL A 197 -7.11 11.07 12.16
C VAL A 197 -6.40 11.65 10.93
N PHE A 198 -5.79 10.82 10.08
CA PHE A 198 -4.92 11.29 9.01
C PHE A 198 -5.64 12.20 8.04
N ASN A 199 -6.80 11.76 7.53
CA ASN A 199 -7.59 12.53 6.57
C ASN A 199 -8.10 13.85 7.16
N GLN A 200 -8.54 13.84 8.43
CA GLN A 200 -8.96 15.06 9.13
C GLN A 200 -7.81 16.06 9.21
N ARG A 201 -6.65 15.62 9.70
CA ARG A 201 -5.47 16.47 9.84
C ARG A 201 -4.93 16.96 8.51
N PHE A 202 -4.97 16.11 7.48
CA PHE A 202 -4.61 16.47 6.11
C PHE A 202 -5.47 17.64 5.60
N MET A 203 -6.79 17.57 5.76
CA MET A 203 -7.67 18.67 5.33
C MET A 203 -7.44 19.97 6.12
N MET A 204 -7.02 19.86 7.38
CA MET A 204 -6.78 21.01 8.26
C MET A 204 -5.33 21.53 8.18
N HIS A 205 -4.47 20.93 7.34
CA HIS A 205 -3.03 21.21 7.31
C HIS A 205 -2.34 21.05 8.68
N GLU A 206 -2.83 20.12 9.49
CA GLU A 206 -2.27 19.80 10.81
C GLU A 206 -1.19 18.72 10.73
N LYS A 207 -0.31 18.72 11.74
CA LYS A 207 0.72 17.70 11.92
C LYS A 207 0.12 16.31 12.14
N GLN A 208 0.57 15.33 11.39
CA GLN A 208 0.17 13.94 11.50
C GLN A 208 0.71 13.30 12.79
N LYS A 209 0.19 12.12 13.15
CA LYS A 209 0.59 11.47 14.41
C LYS A 209 2.07 11.07 14.40
N TYR A 210 2.64 10.73 13.25
CA TYR A 210 4.06 10.41 13.10
C TYR A 210 4.74 11.25 12.00
N PRO A 211 6.04 11.57 12.14
CA PRO A 211 6.77 12.39 11.16
C PRO A 211 6.81 11.79 9.75
N GLU A 212 6.84 10.47 9.60
CA GLU A 212 6.79 9.83 8.28
C GLU A 212 5.42 9.96 7.60
N LEU A 213 4.34 10.13 8.38
CA LEU A 213 3.02 10.48 7.87
C LEU A 213 2.94 11.96 7.49
N ASP A 214 3.68 12.85 8.16
CA ASP A 214 3.84 14.24 7.68
C ASP A 214 4.47 14.26 6.29
N ASN A 215 5.52 13.46 6.07
CA ASN A 215 6.19 13.37 4.77
C ASN A 215 5.25 12.86 3.67
N PHE A 216 4.41 11.88 4.00
CA PHE A 216 3.38 11.40 3.08
C PHE A 216 2.33 12.49 2.78
N ALA A 217 1.83 13.19 3.80
CA ALA A 217 0.90 14.31 3.62
C ALA A 217 1.52 15.42 2.75
N ASP A 218 2.79 15.77 2.98
CA ASP A 218 3.54 16.74 2.15
C ASP A 218 3.63 16.29 0.70
N LEU A 219 3.88 14.99 0.44
CA LEU A 219 3.87 14.45 -0.91
C LEU A 219 2.52 14.69 -1.60
N LEU A 220 1.40 14.52 -0.88
CA LEU A 220 0.06 14.73 -1.41
C LEU A 220 -0.28 16.21 -1.64
N TYR A 221 0.18 17.13 -0.79
CA TYR A 221 -0.01 18.57 -1.02
C TYR A 221 0.66 19.05 -2.31
N ASN A 222 1.74 18.39 -2.73
CA ASN A 222 2.53 18.75 -3.91
C ASN A 222 2.09 18.02 -5.20
N VAL A 223 0.98 17.28 -5.22
CA VAL A 223 0.51 16.55 -6.43
C VAL A 223 0.32 17.48 -7.63
N SER A 224 -0.14 18.71 -7.42
CA SER A 224 -0.37 19.69 -8.49
C SER A 224 0.89 20.13 -9.22
N ASP A 225 2.07 19.94 -8.63
CA ASP A 225 3.35 20.26 -9.27
C ASP A 225 3.67 19.27 -10.40
N TYR A 226 3.10 18.06 -10.33
CA TYR A 226 3.30 16.98 -11.29
C TYR A 226 2.16 16.88 -12.29
N TRP A 227 0.93 17.06 -11.81
CA TRP A 227 -0.28 17.12 -12.62
C TRP A 227 -0.99 18.45 -12.40
N PRO A 228 -0.64 19.52 -13.14
CA PRO A 228 -1.21 20.86 -12.96
C PRO A 228 -2.71 20.97 -13.23
N ASN A 229 -3.28 20.00 -13.95
CA ASN A 229 -4.73 19.94 -14.14
C ASN A 229 -5.42 19.67 -12.80
N ARG A 230 -6.20 20.65 -12.32
CA ARG A 230 -6.86 20.59 -11.01
C ARG A 230 -7.78 19.40 -10.81
N VAL A 231 -8.46 18.94 -11.86
CA VAL A 231 -9.34 17.77 -11.76
C VAL A 231 -8.49 16.53 -11.50
N VAL A 232 -7.42 16.35 -12.27
CA VAL A 232 -6.49 15.22 -12.12
C VAL A 232 -5.84 15.22 -10.74
N SER A 233 -5.29 16.36 -10.30
CA SER A 233 -4.63 16.45 -9.00
C SER A 233 -5.58 16.15 -7.85
N ASN A 234 -6.81 16.68 -7.92
CA ASN A 234 -7.81 16.45 -6.87
C ASN A 234 -8.22 14.97 -6.81
N LEU A 235 -8.44 14.33 -7.97
CA LEU A 235 -8.79 12.91 -8.04
C LEU A 235 -7.68 12.01 -7.48
N ILE A 236 -6.41 12.31 -7.78
CA ILE A 236 -5.26 11.60 -7.19
C ILE A 236 -5.28 11.71 -5.65
N VAL A 237 -5.47 12.92 -5.12
CA VAL A 237 -5.53 13.14 -3.66
C VAL A 237 -6.73 12.40 -3.06
N THR A 238 -7.93 12.55 -3.61
CA THR A 238 -9.14 11.90 -3.07
C THR A 238 -9.06 10.38 -3.13
N SER A 239 -8.55 9.82 -4.22
CA SER A 239 -8.26 8.39 -4.35
C SER A 239 -7.31 7.90 -3.24
N THR A 240 -6.35 8.73 -2.84
CA THR A 240 -5.40 8.39 -1.79
C THR A 240 -6.03 8.46 -0.39
N LEU A 241 -6.84 9.50 -0.12
CA LEU A 241 -7.58 9.62 1.15
C LEU A 241 -8.60 8.47 1.30
N ASN A 242 -9.18 8.00 0.20
CA ASN A 242 -10.02 6.80 0.19
C ASN A 242 -9.25 5.54 0.60
N LEU A 243 -7.99 5.38 0.17
CA LEU A 243 -7.15 4.27 0.61
C LEU A 243 -6.89 4.31 2.11
N VAL A 244 -6.60 5.48 2.67
CA VAL A 244 -6.44 5.63 4.13
C VAL A 244 -7.74 5.26 4.86
N ASN A 245 -8.89 5.72 4.36
CA ASN A 245 -10.19 5.31 4.90
C ASN A 245 -10.43 3.80 4.78
N ALA A 246 -9.95 3.18 3.69
CA ALA A 246 -10.09 1.75 3.47
C ALA A 246 -9.33 0.94 4.53
N LEU A 247 -8.13 1.38 4.94
CA LEU A 247 -7.40 0.75 6.04
C LEU A 247 -8.19 0.80 7.36
N LEU A 248 -8.87 1.91 7.64
CA LEU A 248 -9.78 2.05 8.78
C LEU A 248 -11.00 1.12 8.66
N LEU A 249 -11.61 1.06 7.47
CA LEU A 249 -12.75 0.20 7.19
C LEU A 249 -12.38 -1.27 7.35
N GLU A 250 -11.26 -1.70 6.77
CA GLU A 250 -10.75 -3.06 6.89
C GLU A 250 -10.48 -3.41 8.35
N HIS A 251 -9.88 -2.49 9.12
CA HIS A 251 -9.70 -2.66 10.58
C HIS A 251 -11.04 -2.81 11.31
N GLY A 252 -12.01 -1.93 11.05
CA GLY A 252 -13.31 -1.94 11.71
C GLY A 252 -14.19 -3.14 11.31
N THR A 253 -13.89 -3.79 10.19
CA THR A 253 -14.67 -4.91 9.64
C THR A 253 -13.96 -6.26 9.70
N ARG A 254 -12.83 -6.40 10.41
CA ARG A 254 -12.04 -7.65 10.45
C ARG A 254 -12.84 -8.88 10.90
N GLU A 255 -13.80 -8.69 11.79
CA GLU A 255 -14.66 -9.75 12.31
C GLU A 255 -16.03 -9.79 11.62
N MET A 256 -16.24 -8.92 10.63
CA MET A 256 -17.50 -8.84 9.90
C MET A 256 -17.63 -10.04 8.98
N ARG A 257 -18.72 -10.78 9.12
CA ARG A 257 -19.11 -11.79 8.15
C ARG A 257 -19.80 -11.14 6.96
N LEU A 258 -19.29 -11.40 5.74
CA LEU A 258 -19.89 -10.88 4.52
C LEU A 258 -21.28 -11.51 4.30
N ARG A 259 -22.28 -10.68 4.05
CA ARG A 259 -23.64 -11.17 3.75
C ARG A 259 -23.69 -11.58 2.28
N SER A 260 -24.27 -12.75 1.99
CA SER A 260 -24.35 -13.25 0.61
C SER A 260 -25.12 -12.35 -0.37
N SER A 261 -25.92 -11.40 0.12
CA SER A 261 -26.63 -10.40 -0.70
C SER A 261 -25.82 -9.13 -0.97
N SER A 262 -24.64 -8.96 -0.37
CA SER A 262 -23.80 -7.76 -0.48
C SER A 262 -22.92 -7.77 -1.74
N HIS A 263 -23.52 -8.00 -2.91
CA HIS A 263 -22.77 -8.18 -4.17
C HIS A 263 -21.89 -6.98 -4.56
N GLY A 264 -22.30 -5.75 -4.20
CA GLY A 264 -21.52 -4.54 -4.51
C GLY A 264 -20.36 -4.25 -3.55
N TYR A 265 -20.35 -4.86 -2.35
CA TYR A 265 -19.38 -4.54 -1.31
C TYR A 265 -17.93 -4.91 -1.70
N PRO A 266 -17.65 -6.10 -2.27
CA PRO A 266 -16.28 -6.44 -2.67
C PRO A 266 -15.67 -5.44 -3.65
N THR A 267 -16.42 -5.01 -4.66
CA THR A 267 -15.96 -4.01 -5.63
C THR A 267 -15.77 -2.64 -4.97
N PHE A 268 -16.74 -2.19 -4.17
CA PHE A 268 -16.61 -0.92 -3.43
C PHE A 268 -15.36 -0.90 -2.55
N SER A 269 -15.17 -1.94 -1.73
CA SER A 269 -14.01 -2.06 -0.84
C SER A 269 -12.71 -2.04 -1.63
N ARG A 270 -12.66 -2.74 -2.78
CA ARG A 270 -11.46 -2.80 -3.63
C ARG A 270 -11.11 -1.46 -4.27
N VAL A 271 -12.11 -0.71 -4.73
CA VAL A 271 -11.92 0.64 -5.30
C VAL A 271 -11.37 1.59 -4.23
N MET A 272 -11.88 1.49 -3.00
CA MET A 272 -11.41 2.29 -1.86
C MET A 272 -9.94 1.99 -1.52
N SER A 273 -9.56 0.73 -1.33
CA SER A 273 -8.20 0.34 -0.90
C SER A 273 -7.17 0.29 -2.02
N GLY A 274 -7.59 0.34 -3.29
CA GLY A 274 -6.70 0.14 -4.43
C GLY A 274 -5.90 1.33 -4.92
N ALA A 275 -6.33 2.55 -4.57
CA ALA A 275 -5.87 3.79 -5.20
C ALA A 275 -5.85 3.72 -6.74
N SER A 276 -6.74 2.92 -7.35
CA SER A 276 -6.72 2.63 -8.79
C SER A 276 -6.98 3.87 -9.64
N GLU A 277 -7.72 4.84 -9.11
CA GLU A 277 -7.98 6.12 -9.79
C GLU A 277 -6.69 6.94 -9.89
N ALA A 278 -5.91 7.05 -8.79
CA ALA A 278 -4.60 7.71 -8.82
C ALA A 278 -3.66 7.03 -9.82
N TYR A 279 -3.52 5.71 -9.75
CA TYR A 279 -2.67 4.95 -10.67
C TYR A 279 -3.12 5.08 -12.13
N ALA A 280 -4.42 5.06 -12.41
CA ALA A 280 -4.94 5.29 -13.76
C ALA A 280 -4.58 6.69 -14.29
N LEU A 281 -4.65 7.71 -13.44
CA LEU A 281 -4.32 9.09 -13.82
C LEU A 281 -2.81 9.30 -14.03
N PHE A 282 -1.96 8.59 -13.28
CA PHE A 282 -0.50 8.64 -13.48
C PHE A 282 -0.05 8.13 -14.85
N ILE A 283 -0.88 7.35 -15.55
CA ILE A 283 -0.55 6.81 -16.88
C ILE A 283 -0.26 7.95 -17.86
N PHE A 284 -0.97 9.06 -17.76
CA PHE A 284 -0.98 10.09 -18.80
C PHE A 284 0.01 11.21 -18.50
N PRO A 285 0.89 11.58 -19.45
CA PRO A 285 1.72 12.78 -19.34
C PRO A 285 0.90 14.03 -19.01
N SER A 286 1.43 14.89 -18.14
CA SER A 286 0.69 16.03 -17.59
C SER A 286 0.31 17.11 -18.60
N HIS A 287 0.97 17.13 -19.77
CA HIS A 287 0.62 18.03 -20.88
C HIS A 287 -0.58 17.52 -21.71
N LEU A 288 -1.01 16.28 -21.55
CA LEU A 288 -2.17 15.76 -22.28
C LEU A 288 -3.46 16.46 -21.83
N PRO A 289 -4.30 16.93 -22.77
CA PRO A 289 -5.59 17.52 -22.42
C PRO A 289 -6.49 16.50 -21.72
N LEU A 290 -7.13 16.88 -20.61
CA LEU A 290 -8.04 16.01 -19.86
C LEU A 290 -9.06 15.25 -20.73
N PRO A 291 -9.72 15.86 -21.75
CA PRO A 291 -10.67 15.14 -22.59
C PRO A 291 -10.08 14.00 -23.42
N SER A 292 -8.75 13.93 -23.62
CA SER A 292 -8.12 12.89 -24.43
C SER A 292 -8.07 11.52 -23.73
N PHE A 293 -8.24 11.48 -22.41
CA PHE A 293 -8.16 10.23 -21.65
C PHE A 293 -9.23 10.08 -20.57
N ILE A 294 -9.89 11.13 -20.10
CA ILE A 294 -10.74 11.05 -18.89
C ILE A 294 -11.90 10.05 -19.02
N GLN A 295 -12.43 9.84 -20.22
CA GLN A 295 -13.49 8.85 -20.45
C GLN A 295 -13.02 7.41 -20.24
N SER A 296 -11.70 7.16 -20.27
CA SER A 296 -11.10 5.83 -20.04
C SER A 296 -10.92 5.50 -18.55
N LEU A 297 -11.09 6.49 -17.67
CA LEU A 297 -10.78 6.35 -16.24
C LEU A 297 -11.57 5.21 -15.55
N PRO A 298 -12.89 5.04 -15.76
CA PRO A 298 -13.62 3.94 -15.15
C PRO A 298 -13.10 2.56 -15.58
N GLU A 299 -12.88 2.35 -16.88
CA GLU A 299 -12.34 1.11 -17.44
C GLU A 299 -10.91 0.84 -16.94
N LEU A 300 -10.07 1.88 -16.83
CA LEU A 300 -8.72 1.77 -16.27
C LEU A 300 -8.75 1.31 -14.82
N MET A 301 -9.64 1.87 -14.00
CA MET A 301 -9.75 1.48 -12.58
C MET A 301 -10.11 0.01 -12.45
N ILE A 302 -11.06 -0.49 -13.25
CA ILE A 302 -11.46 -1.89 -13.26
C ILE A 302 -10.29 -2.76 -13.77
N TYR A 303 -9.63 -2.37 -14.86
CA TYR A 303 -8.48 -3.08 -15.41
C TYR A 303 -7.34 -3.22 -14.39
N ILE A 304 -6.97 -2.12 -13.71
CA ILE A 304 -5.89 -2.09 -12.73
C ILE A 304 -6.22 -2.97 -11.53
N ASN A 305 -7.42 -2.82 -10.94
CA ASN A 305 -7.81 -3.61 -9.77
C ASN A 305 -7.86 -5.10 -10.11
N ASN A 306 -8.54 -5.46 -11.20
CA ASN A 306 -8.67 -6.87 -11.60
C ASN A 306 -7.32 -7.47 -12.01
N GLY A 307 -6.48 -6.71 -12.74
CA GLY A 307 -5.14 -7.15 -13.11
C GLY A 307 -4.26 -7.42 -11.88
N ASN A 308 -4.33 -6.56 -10.87
CA ASN A 308 -3.67 -6.79 -9.60
C ASN A 308 -4.19 -8.06 -8.91
N ASP A 309 -5.51 -8.17 -8.72
CA ASP A 309 -6.12 -9.32 -8.05
C ASP A 309 -5.77 -10.64 -8.79
N VAL A 310 -5.71 -10.63 -10.13
CA VAL A 310 -5.31 -11.80 -10.93
C VAL A 310 -3.84 -12.16 -10.72
N LEU A 311 -2.94 -11.18 -10.76
CA LEU A 311 -1.50 -11.38 -10.66
C LEU A 311 -1.01 -11.55 -9.21
N SER A 312 -1.81 -11.18 -8.22
CA SER A 312 -1.52 -11.36 -6.79
C SER A 312 -2.15 -12.63 -6.21
N PHE A 313 -3.25 -13.14 -6.79
CA PHE A 313 -4.00 -14.24 -6.18
C PHE A 313 -3.16 -15.49 -5.89
N TYR A 314 -2.16 -15.79 -6.72
CA TYR A 314 -1.25 -16.92 -6.44
C TYR A 314 -0.58 -16.78 -5.07
N LYS A 315 0.06 -15.64 -4.77
CA LYS A 315 0.71 -15.46 -3.45
C LYS A 315 -0.29 -15.58 -2.30
N GLU A 316 -1.52 -15.08 -2.49
CA GLU A 316 -2.56 -15.02 -1.48
C GLU A 316 -3.10 -16.41 -1.16
N GLU A 317 -3.40 -17.19 -2.19
CA GLU A 317 -3.86 -18.57 -2.06
C GLU A 317 -2.77 -19.45 -1.43
N MET A 318 -1.50 -19.27 -1.84
CA MET A 318 -0.38 -20.01 -1.24
C MET A 318 -0.12 -19.62 0.22
N ALA A 319 -0.51 -18.42 0.64
CA ALA A 319 -0.43 -17.96 2.02
C ALA A 319 -1.67 -18.35 2.85
N GLY A 320 -2.68 -18.99 2.24
CA GLY A 320 -3.94 -19.34 2.90
C GLY A 320 -4.81 -18.12 3.23
N GLU A 321 -4.62 -17.00 2.53
CA GLU A 321 -5.37 -15.78 2.73
C GLU A 321 -6.84 -15.98 2.30
N THR A 322 -7.76 -15.57 3.17
CA THR A 322 -9.22 -15.69 2.95
C THR A 322 -9.91 -14.33 2.85
N VAL A 323 -9.20 -13.26 3.22
CA VAL A 323 -9.67 -11.88 3.13
C VAL A 323 -9.02 -11.23 1.91
N ASN A 324 -9.54 -11.57 0.74
CA ASN A 324 -9.16 -10.97 -0.54
C ASN A 324 -10.38 -10.95 -1.47
N ARG A 325 -10.30 -10.17 -2.56
CA ARG A 325 -11.45 -9.96 -3.45
C ARG A 325 -11.95 -11.26 -4.08
N VAL A 326 -11.06 -12.16 -4.48
CA VAL A 326 -11.43 -13.45 -5.08
C VAL A 326 -12.21 -14.31 -4.08
N SER A 327 -11.75 -14.38 -2.83
CA SER A 327 -12.41 -15.13 -1.77
C SER A 327 -13.78 -14.54 -1.42
N TRP A 328 -13.91 -13.21 -1.36
CA TRP A 328 -15.19 -12.54 -1.14
C TRP A 328 -16.16 -12.71 -2.30
N MET A 329 -15.69 -12.65 -3.54
CA MET A 329 -16.52 -12.92 -4.72
C MET A 329 -17.00 -14.38 -4.71
N ALA A 330 -16.13 -15.32 -4.39
CA ALA A 330 -16.48 -16.73 -4.24
C ALA A 330 -17.59 -16.92 -3.19
N GLU A 331 -17.47 -16.29 -2.02
CA GLU A 331 -18.46 -16.37 -0.94
C GLU A 331 -19.80 -15.71 -1.34
N CYS A 332 -19.77 -14.46 -1.84
CA CYS A 332 -20.97 -13.72 -2.22
C CYS A 332 -21.75 -14.41 -3.35
N HIS A 333 -21.05 -14.93 -4.35
CA HIS A 333 -21.69 -15.55 -5.52
C HIS A 333 -21.90 -17.06 -5.36
N ARG A 334 -21.42 -17.66 -4.26
CA ARG A 334 -21.45 -19.11 -4.02
C ARG A 334 -20.82 -19.92 -5.16
N ILE A 335 -19.67 -19.46 -5.62
CA ILE A 335 -18.88 -20.06 -6.70
C ILE A 335 -17.49 -20.46 -6.18
N PRO A 336 -16.79 -21.41 -6.82
CA PRO A 336 -15.39 -21.68 -6.49
C PRO A 336 -14.48 -20.45 -6.71
N LYS A 337 -13.42 -20.30 -5.91
CA LYS A 337 -12.43 -19.21 -6.08
C LYS A 337 -11.84 -19.14 -7.50
N VAL A 338 -11.57 -20.30 -8.10
CA VAL A 338 -11.09 -20.41 -9.48
C VAL A 338 -12.06 -19.78 -10.48
N GLU A 339 -13.37 -19.96 -10.27
CA GLU A 339 -14.41 -19.34 -11.12
C GLU A 339 -14.49 -17.83 -10.88
N ALA A 340 -14.37 -17.37 -9.63
CA ALA A 340 -14.28 -15.94 -9.33
C ALA A 340 -13.06 -15.28 -9.99
N LEU A 341 -11.89 -15.94 -9.97
CA LEU A 341 -10.67 -15.48 -10.63
C LEU A 341 -10.85 -15.39 -12.15
N ARG A 342 -11.46 -16.39 -12.78
CA ARG A 342 -11.77 -16.36 -14.22
C ARG A 342 -12.66 -15.18 -14.59
N ARG A 343 -13.66 -14.84 -13.78
CA ARG A 343 -14.50 -13.66 -14.00
C ARG A 343 -13.71 -12.35 -13.97
N LEU A 344 -12.74 -12.21 -13.05
CA LEU A 344 -11.85 -11.06 -13.02
C LEU A 344 -10.97 -10.98 -14.27
N VAL A 345 -10.49 -12.12 -14.78
CA VAL A 345 -9.77 -12.20 -16.06
C VAL A 345 -10.64 -11.74 -17.23
N GLU A 346 -11.87 -12.26 -17.34
CA GLU A 346 -12.80 -11.85 -18.41
C GLU A 346 -13.06 -10.34 -18.38
N GLU A 347 -13.37 -9.79 -17.21
CA GLU A 347 -13.66 -8.37 -17.06
C GLU A 347 -12.41 -7.51 -17.34
N ALA A 348 -11.22 -7.90 -16.89
CA ALA A 348 -9.99 -7.19 -17.20
C ALA A 348 -9.68 -7.17 -18.72
N VAL A 349 -9.87 -8.31 -19.40
CA VAL A 349 -9.69 -8.40 -20.86
C VAL A 349 -10.74 -7.54 -21.58
N GLU A 350 -11.99 -7.55 -21.14
CA GLU A 350 -13.03 -6.71 -21.71
C GLU A 350 -12.70 -5.22 -21.55
N MET A 351 -12.26 -4.79 -20.36
CA MET A 351 -11.84 -3.41 -20.14
C MET A 351 -10.70 -3.02 -21.06
N ARG A 352 -9.71 -3.90 -21.24
CA ARG A 352 -8.63 -3.66 -22.20
C ARG A 352 -9.15 -3.40 -23.61
N VAL A 353 -10.10 -4.20 -24.10
CA VAL A 353 -10.70 -4.01 -25.43
C VAL A 353 -11.45 -2.67 -25.52
N ARG A 354 -12.18 -2.28 -24.48
CA ARG A 354 -12.88 -0.97 -24.45
C ARG A 354 -11.89 0.19 -24.43
N LEU A 355 -10.81 0.08 -23.65
CA LEU A 355 -9.73 1.08 -23.59
C LEU A 355 -9.05 1.28 -24.94
N ASP A 356 -8.91 0.22 -25.72
CA ASP A 356 -8.46 0.29 -27.12
C ASP A 356 -9.39 1.13 -27.99
N GLY A 357 -10.70 1.13 -27.76
CA GLY A 357 -11.65 1.99 -28.45
C GLY A 357 -11.68 3.43 -27.93
N ILE A 358 -11.66 3.62 -26.61
CA ILE A 358 -11.81 4.94 -25.97
C ILE A 358 -10.58 5.84 -26.22
N LEU A 359 -9.37 5.28 -26.11
CA LEU A 359 -8.12 6.05 -26.26
C LEU A 359 -7.74 6.33 -27.72
N GLY A 360 -8.59 5.92 -28.66
CA GLY A 360 -8.42 6.19 -30.09
C GLY A 360 -7.37 5.31 -30.77
N GLU A 361 -6.95 5.76 -31.95
CA GLU A 361 -6.06 4.99 -32.81
C GLU A 361 -4.64 4.82 -32.24
N ARG A 362 -3.97 3.75 -32.66
CA ARG A 362 -2.55 3.52 -32.34
C ARG A 362 -1.69 4.67 -32.87
N GLY A 363 -0.69 5.08 -32.09
CA GLY A 363 0.17 6.23 -32.40
C GLY A 363 -0.29 7.54 -31.77
N GLY A 364 -1.47 7.58 -31.14
CA GLY A 364 -1.86 8.68 -30.27
C GLY A 364 -1.15 8.59 -28.92
N GLU A 365 -0.66 9.72 -28.40
CA GLU A 365 0.15 9.74 -27.17
C GLU A 365 -0.57 9.15 -25.95
N ALA A 366 -1.87 9.39 -25.78
CA ALA A 366 -2.67 8.78 -24.71
C ALA A 366 -2.75 7.25 -24.86
N ARG A 367 -2.89 6.77 -26.10
CA ARG A 367 -2.92 5.35 -26.43
C ARG A 367 -1.56 4.68 -26.18
N GLU A 368 -0.48 5.33 -26.57
CA GLU A 368 0.88 4.84 -26.35
C GLU A 368 1.24 4.80 -24.85
N ALA A 369 0.83 5.81 -24.09
CA ALA A 369 1.00 5.85 -22.65
C ALA A 369 0.29 4.67 -21.96
N PHE A 370 -0.95 4.38 -22.35
CA PHE A 370 -1.68 3.22 -21.86
C PHE A 370 -1.02 1.89 -22.27
N GLU A 371 -0.57 1.74 -23.51
CA GLU A 371 0.12 0.52 -23.94
C GLU A 371 1.45 0.32 -23.21
N GLY A 372 2.18 1.40 -22.93
CA GLY A 372 3.37 1.42 -22.07
C GLY A 372 3.04 0.93 -20.66
N PHE A 373 1.99 1.50 -20.06
CA PHE A 373 1.51 1.09 -18.74
C PHE A 373 1.11 -0.38 -18.69
N VAL A 374 0.33 -0.88 -19.64
CA VAL A 374 -0.12 -2.29 -19.65
C VAL A 374 1.06 -3.27 -19.63
N ARG A 375 2.09 -3.04 -20.45
CA ARG A 375 3.31 -3.87 -20.45
C ARG A 375 4.08 -3.72 -19.13
N GLY A 376 4.24 -2.48 -18.68
CA GLY A 376 4.95 -2.16 -17.46
C GLY A 376 4.27 -2.70 -16.20
N TYR A 377 2.93 -2.77 -16.18
CA TYR A 377 2.15 -3.25 -15.05
C TYR A 377 2.29 -4.75 -14.82
N VAL A 378 2.38 -5.54 -15.90
CA VAL A 378 2.83 -6.93 -15.82
C VAL A 378 4.28 -7.00 -15.34
N GLY A 379 5.14 -6.11 -15.85
CA GLY A 379 6.52 -5.97 -15.40
C GLY A 379 6.65 -5.69 -13.90
N PHE A 380 5.77 -4.88 -13.32
CA PHE A 380 5.74 -4.61 -11.88
C PHE A 380 5.49 -5.89 -11.07
N HIS A 381 4.51 -6.69 -11.48
CA HIS A 381 4.20 -7.95 -10.80
C HIS A 381 5.29 -9.01 -11.01
N ALA A 382 5.92 -9.04 -12.20
CA ALA A 382 7.03 -9.93 -12.48
C ALA A 382 8.32 -9.55 -11.71
N GLY A 383 8.60 -8.26 -11.57
CA GLY A 383 9.81 -7.74 -10.94
C GLY A 383 9.82 -7.84 -9.41
N LEU A 384 8.66 -7.95 -8.77
CA LEU A 384 8.58 -8.06 -7.32
C LEU A 384 8.38 -9.52 -6.88
N LYS A 385 9.42 -10.04 -6.20
CA LYS A 385 9.42 -11.42 -5.64
C LYS A 385 8.21 -11.73 -4.75
N ARG A 386 7.60 -10.72 -4.12
CA ARG A 386 6.41 -10.85 -3.26
C ARG A 386 5.22 -11.54 -3.93
N TYR A 387 5.08 -11.42 -5.26
CA TYR A 387 3.96 -12.05 -5.99
C TYR A 387 4.20 -13.52 -6.31
N LYS A 388 5.44 -14.02 -6.11
CA LYS A 388 5.82 -15.42 -6.33
C LYS A 388 5.56 -15.97 -7.73
N LEU A 389 5.32 -15.10 -8.73
CA LEU A 389 5.01 -15.51 -10.10
C LEU A 389 6.16 -16.26 -10.79
N HIS A 390 7.40 -16.08 -10.32
CA HIS A 390 8.56 -16.84 -10.77
C HIS A 390 8.46 -18.35 -10.49
N GLU A 391 7.61 -18.78 -9.55
CA GLU A 391 7.35 -20.19 -9.24
C GLU A 391 6.42 -20.86 -10.28
N LEU A 392 5.73 -20.07 -11.11
CA LEU A 392 4.72 -20.54 -12.07
C LEU A 392 5.27 -20.80 -13.48
N ASN A 393 6.55 -20.51 -13.76
CA ASN A 393 7.16 -20.71 -15.08
C ASN A 393 6.32 -20.13 -16.25
N LEU A 394 5.88 -18.88 -16.14
CA LEU A 394 4.95 -18.21 -17.07
C LEU A 394 5.54 -17.87 -18.46
N ASN A 395 6.55 -18.60 -18.93
CA ASN A 395 7.21 -18.34 -20.20
C ASN A 395 6.18 -18.44 -21.35
N LEU A 396 5.94 -17.30 -22.01
CA LEU A 396 4.98 -17.07 -23.08
C LEU A 396 5.67 -16.57 -24.34
#